data_AF-A0A7X7XLH2-F1
#
_entry.id   AF-A0A7X7XLH2-F1
#
_cell.length_a   1.000
_cell.length_b   1.000
_cell.length_c   1.000
_cell.angle_alpha   90.00
_cell.angle_beta   90.00
_cell.angle_gamma   90.00
#
_symmetry.space_group_name_H-M   'P 1'
#
loop_
_entity.id
_entity.type
_entity.pdbx_description
1 polymer ?
#
loop_
_entity_poly.entity_id
_entity_poly.type
_entity_poly.pdbx_seq_one_letter_code
_entity_poly.pdbx_strand_id
1 'polypeptide(L)'
;MRAVYRLLGLVRRYGNGPVEAACSRALDLDVVSVTKIASMLERATEDTLPLLPTGTTPGGRFARQPAEFATRPTASARDRTGPAAIQATTPASHRTTAAGGPVATLTLVRDDGPDTLFEQEHR
;
A
#
# COMPACT_ATOMS: atom_id res chain seq x y z
N MET A 1 -7.92 -13.40 -27.57
CA MET A 1 -9.08 -14.28 -27.86
C MET A 1 -9.26 -15.50 -26.94
N ARG A 2 -8.21 -16.11 -26.36
CA ARG A 2 -8.37 -17.34 -25.55
C ARG A 2 -9.01 -17.16 -24.17
N ALA A 3 -8.87 -15.97 -23.57
CA ALA A 3 -9.36 -15.70 -22.21
C ALA A 3 -10.89 -15.82 -22.09
N VAL A 4 -11.63 -15.26 -23.06
CA VAL A 4 -13.10 -15.28 -23.09
C VAL A 4 -13.64 -16.72 -23.12
N TYR A 5 -13.07 -17.58 -23.97
CA TYR A 5 -13.49 -18.98 -24.04
C TYR A 5 -13.19 -19.77 -22.77
N ARG A 6 -12.09 -19.44 -22.08
CA ARG A 6 -11.78 -20.02 -20.77
C ARG A 6 -12.80 -19.58 -19.72
N LEU A 7 -13.15 -18.29 -19.68
CA LEU A 7 -14.16 -17.78 -18.76
C LEU A 7 -15.53 -18.41 -19.03
N LEU A 8 -15.94 -18.53 -20.29
CA LEU A 8 -17.18 -19.23 -20.66
C LEU A 8 -17.14 -20.72 -20.25
N GLY A 9 -15.96 -21.35 -20.29
CA GLY A 9 -15.76 -22.69 -19.75
C GLY A 9 -15.95 -22.78 -18.24
N LEU A 10 -15.52 -21.77 -17.48
CA LEU A 10 -15.75 -21.69 -16.04
C LEU A 10 -17.24 -21.52 -15.72
N VAL A 11 -17.96 -20.67 -16.46
CA VAL A 11 -19.42 -20.51 -16.30
C VAL A 11 -20.17 -21.82 -16.51
N ARG A 12 -19.78 -22.62 -17.52
CA ARG A 12 -20.38 -23.95 -17.74
C ARG A 12 -20.11 -24.94 -16.61
N ARG A 13 -19.00 -24.80 -15.89
CA ARG A 13 -18.58 -25.72 -14.82
C ARG A 13 -19.13 -25.34 -13.45
N TYR A 14 -19.08 -24.06 -13.12
CA TYR A 14 -19.38 -23.53 -11.78
C TYR A 14 -20.68 -22.73 -11.70
N GLY A 15 -21.30 -22.41 -12.84
CA GLY A 15 -22.48 -21.54 -12.91
C GLY A 15 -22.12 -20.06 -13.04
N ASN A 16 -23.13 -19.23 -13.26
CA ASN A 16 -22.96 -17.78 -13.42
C ASN A 16 -22.70 -17.07 -12.08
N GLY A 17 -23.43 -17.43 -11.01
CA GLY A 17 -23.33 -16.75 -9.71
C GLY A 17 -21.90 -16.71 -9.14
N PRO A 18 -21.25 -17.87 -8.89
CA PRO A 18 -19.89 -17.90 -8.35
C PRO A 18 -18.86 -17.23 -9.26
N VAL A 19 -19.01 -17.37 -10.59
CA VAL A 19 -18.09 -16.75 -11.56
C VAL A 19 -18.23 -15.23 -11.56
N GLU A 20 -19.46 -14.71 -11.47
CA GLU A 20 -19.72 -13.27 -11.38
C GLU A 20 -19.10 -12.69 -10.10
N ALA A 21 -19.31 -13.34 -8.95
CA ALA A 21 -18.70 -12.94 -7.67
C ALA A 21 -17.17 -12.92 -7.76
N ALA A 22 -16.57 -13.96 -8.36
CA ALA A 22 -15.12 -14.02 -8.55
C ALA A 22 -14.59 -12.93 -9.49
N CYS A 23 -15.30 -12.63 -10.58
CA CYS A 23 -14.96 -11.55 -11.51
C CYS A 23 -15.05 -10.18 -10.83
N SER A 24 -16.14 -9.91 -10.11
CA SER A 24 -16.32 -8.66 -9.37
C SER A 24 -15.17 -8.46 -8.38
N ARG A 25 -14.87 -9.46 -7.55
CA ARG A 25 -13.78 -9.35 -6.57
C ARG A 25 -12.41 -9.21 -7.22
N ALA A 26 -12.16 -9.86 -8.35
CA ALA A 26 -10.91 -9.68 -9.08
C ALA A 26 -10.76 -8.24 -9.57
N LEU A 27 -11.85 -7.62 -10.05
CA LEU A 27 -11.86 -6.23 -10.48
C LEU A 27 -11.71 -5.24 -9.33
N ASP A 28 -12.26 -5.52 -8.15
CA ASP A 28 -12.02 -4.71 -6.94
C ASP A 28 -10.53 -4.64 -6.54
N LEU A 29 -9.73 -5.63 -6.99
CA LEU A 29 -8.30 -5.73 -6.76
C LEU A 29 -7.46 -5.44 -8.01
N ASP A 30 -8.06 -4.89 -9.08
CA ASP A 30 -7.43 -4.63 -10.38
C ASP A 30 -6.78 -5.86 -11.06
N VAL A 31 -7.27 -7.06 -10.76
CA VAL A 31 -6.76 -8.33 -11.31
C VAL A 31 -7.53 -8.76 -12.55
N VAL A 32 -6.89 -8.66 -13.72
CA VAL A 32 -7.42 -9.20 -14.99
C VAL A 32 -6.70 -10.50 -15.36
N SER A 33 -7.03 -11.60 -14.67
CA SER A 33 -6.43 -12.92 -14.91
C SER A 33 -7.42 -14.07 -14.71
N VAL A 34 -7.78 -14.75 -15.81
CA VAL A 34 -8.71 -15.90 -15.77
C VAL A 34 -8.16 -17.07 -14.96
N THR A 35 -6.83 -17.24 -14.90
CA THR A 35 -6.21 -18.29 -14.08
C THR A 35 -6.43 -18.01 -12.59
N LYS A 36 -6.36 -16.74 -12.17
CA LYS A 36 -6.64 -16.36 -10.77
C LYS A 36 -8.11 -16.56 -10.43
N ILE A 37 -9.01 -16.20 -11.33
CA ILE A 37 -10.46 -16.48 -11.19
C ILE A 37 -10.70 -17.99 -11.05
N ALA A 38 -10.06 -18.82 -11.88
CA ALA A 38 -10.16 -20.28 -11.75
C ALA A 38 -9.67 -20.78 -10.39
N SER A 39 -8.53 -20.27 -9.90
CA SER A 39 -8.03 -20.61 -8.57
C SER A 39 -8.94 -20.14 -7.43
N MET A 40 -9.66 -19.02 -7.59
CA MET A 40 -10.63 -18.55 -6.60
C MET A 40 -11.81 -19.52 -6.49
N LEU A 41 -12.35 -19.95 -7.63
CA LEU A 41 -13.48 -20.89 -7.71
C LEU A 41 -13.11 -22.29 -7.24
N GLU A 42 -11.91 -22.78 -7.58
CA GLU A 42 -11.42 -24.07 -7.09
C GLU A 42 -11.27 -24.11 -5.56
N ARG A 43 -11.06 -22.95 -4.93
CA ARG A 43 -10.92 -22.78 -3.49
C ARG A 43 -12.19 -22.29 -2.79
N ALA A 44 -13.25 -21.97 -3.54
CA ALA A 44 -14.47 -21.33 -3.03
C ALA A 44 -14.18 -20.05 -2.21
N THR A 45 -13.41 -19.13 -2.79
CA THR A 45 -12.94 -17.90 -2.12
C THR A 45 -13.49 -16.60 -2.72
N GLU A 46 -14.41 -16.72 -3.66
CA GLU A 46 -15.10 -15.61 -4.32
C GLU A 46 -15.90 -14.73 -3.36
N ASP A 47 -16.32 -15.24 -2.19
CA ASP A 47 -17.05 -14.50 -1.15
C ASP A 47 -16.22 -14.21 0.12
N THR A 48 -15.06 -14.85 0.26
CA THR A 48 -14.09 -14.61 1.33
C THR A 48 -13.22 -13.36 1.11
N LEU A 49 -13.33 -12.37 2.00
CA LEU A 49 -12.43 -11.22 2.01
C LEU A 49 -10.98 -11.67 2.28
N PRO A 50 -10.00 -11.27 1.45
CA PRO A 50 -8.62 -11.61 1.68
C PRO A 50 -8.12 -10.88 2.93
N LEU A 51 -7.75 -11.65 3.95
CA LEU A 51 -7.02 -11.08 5.09
C LEU A 51 -5.64 -10.68 4.58
N LEU A 52 -5.44 -9.38 4.38
CA LEU A 52 -4.12 -8.85 4.06
C LEU A 52 -3.22 -9.15 5.26
N PRO A 53 -2.02 -9.70 5.05
CA PRO A 53 -1.11 -9.93 6.16
C PRO A 53 -0.82 -8.60 6.85
N THR A 54 -1.30 -8.45 8.08
CA THR A 54 -0.94 -7.38 9.02
C THR A 54 0.51 -7.63 9.44
N GLY A 55 1.43 -7.22 8.59
CA GLY A 55 2.82 -7.62 8.68
C GLY A 55 3.52 -7.12 9.94
N THR A 56 4.01 -8.05 10.76
CA THR A 56 5.37 -7.94 11.31
C THR A 56 6.14 -9.14 10.79
N THR A 57 6.67 -9.04 9.57
CA THR A 57 7.59 -10.05 9.06
C THR A 57 8.94 -9.84 9.75
N PRO A 58 9.57 -10.89 10.31
CA PRO A 58 10.94 -10.77 10.80
C PRO A 58 11.81 -10.22 9.67
N GLY A 59 12.64 -9.22 9.96
CA GLY A 59 13.46 -8.55 8.96
C GLY A 59 14.23 -9.57 8.13
N GLY A 60 13.90 -9.66 6.84
CA GLY A 60 14.65 -10.50 5.91
C GLY A 60 16.11 -10.09 5.88
N ARG A 61 16.99 -10.95 5.35
CA ARG A 61 18.43 -10.65 5.16
C ARG A 61 18.74 -9.36 4.39
N PHE A 62 17.76 -8.79 3.71
CA PHE A 62 17.84 -7.52 2.99
C PHE A 62 16.94 -6.41 3.58
N ALA A 63 16.23 -6.68 4.69
CA ALA A 63 15.43 -5.68 5.36
C ALA A 63 16.35 -4.69 6.07
N ARG A 64 16.23 -3.42 5.72
CA ARG A 64 16.91 -2.32 6.40
C ARG A 64 16.15 -1.94 7.66
N GLN A 65 16.87 -1.41 8.64
CA GLN A 65 16.23 -0.86 9.83
C GLN A 65 15.37 0.35 9.42
N PRO A 66 14.12 0.49 9.91
CA PRO A 66 13.27 1.63 9.57
C PRO A 66 13.95 2.98 9.84
N ALA A 67 14.82 3.03 10.86
CA ALA A 67 15.63 4.20 11.21
C ALA A 67 16.59 4.64 10.08
N GLU A 68 17.01 3.74 9.20
CA GLU A 68 17.85 4.09 8.03
C GLU A 68 17.07 4.94 7.00
N PHE A 69 15.74 4.86 6.99
CA PHE A 69 14.88 5.66 6.12
C PHE A 69 14.34 6.93 6.80
N ALA A 70 14.63 7.13 8.08
CA ALA A 70 14.20 8.32 8.80
C ALA A 70 14.95 9.54 8.24
N THR A 71 14.22 10.47 7.63
CA THR A 71 14.80 11.76 7.22
C THR A 71 14.95 12.65 8.45
N ARG A 72 16.12 13.27 8.62
CA ARG A 72 16.30 14.29 9.66
C ARG A 72 15.34 15.45 9.34
N PRO A 73 14.48 15.87 10.28
CA PRO A 73 13.72 17.09 10.10
C PRO A 73 14.70 18.22 9.80
N THR A 74 14.64 18.77 8.59
CA THR A 74 15.35 20.01 8.29
C THR A 74 14.62 21.08 9.08
N ALA A 75 15.23 21.53 10.17
CA ALA A 75 14.77 22.72 10.86
C ALA A 75 14.71 23.82 9.79
N SER A 76 13.49 24.17 9.37
CA SER A 76 13.29 25.25 8.42
C SER A 76 13.88 26.48 9.06
N ALA A 77 14.90 27.06 8.42
CA ALA A 77 15.57 28.25 8.88
C ALA A 77 14.57 29.41 8.96
N ARG A 78 13.89 29.52 10.09
CA ARG A 78 13.11 30.68 10.52
C ARG A 78 13.56 31.08 11.92
N ASP A 79 14.86 31.29 12.05
CA ASP A 79 15.42 32.35 12.89
C ASP A 79 16.94 32.16 12.95
N ARG A 80 17.68 33.12 12.39
CA ARG A 80 18.93 33.63 12.96
C ARG A 80 19.51 34.71 12.06
N THR A 81 19.19 35.94 12.41
CA THR A 81 20.09 37.09 12.27
C THR A 81 21.23 36.94 13.27
N GLY A 82 22.49 37.04 12.82
CA GLY A 82 23.67 37.22 13.69
C GLY A 82 24.89 36.34 13.32
N PRO A 83 26.11 36.90 13.11
CA PRO A 83 27.16 36.23 12.35
C PRO A 83 28.18 35.44 13.19
N ALA A 84 28.77 34.45 12.50
CA ALA A 84 30.13 33.87 12.64
C ALA A 84 30.52 33.14 13.93
N ALA A 85 30.58 31.80 13.87
CA ALA A 85 31.84 31.04 13.74
C ALA A 85 31.55 29.53 13.87
N ILE A 86 31.70 28.76 12.78
CA ILE A 86 31.85 27.31 12.87
C ILE A 86 33.02 26.88 11.97
N GLN A 87 34.03 26.28 12.60
CA GLN A 87 35.11 25.58 11.92
C GLN A 87 34.50 24.49 11.04
N ALA A 88 34.92 24.50 9.77
CA ALA A 88 34.43 23.59 8.76
C ALA A 88 35.05 22.21 8.93
N THR A 89 34.28 21.25 9.43
CA THR A 89 34.52 19.83 9.14
C THR A 89 33.61 19.45 7.97
N THR A 90 34.20 19.28 6.80
CA THR A 90 33.51 18.90 5.57
C THR A 90 32.99 17.46 5.65
N PRO A 91 31.68 17.18 5.52
CA PRO A 91 31.24 15.87 5.06
C PRO A 91 31.45 15.77 3.55
N ALA A 92 32.08 14.68 3.11
CA ALA A 92 32.26 14.37 1.70
C ALA A 92 30.88 14.29 1.01
N SER A 93 30.60 15.26 0.16
CA SER A 93 29.34 15.41 -0.55
C SER A 93 29.50 14.85 -1.96
N HIS A 94 29.12 13.58 -2.17
CA HIS A 94 28.75 13.10 -3.50
C HIS A 94 27.41 13.78 -3.86
N ARG A 95 27.46 14.77 -4.75
CA ARG A 95 26.29 15.43 -5.30
C ARG A 95 26.15 15.04 -6.76
N THR A 96 25.25 14.10 -7.05
CA THR A 96 24.58 14.05 -8.35
C THR A 96 23.52 15.15 -8.33
N THR A 97 23.61 16.08 -9.28
CA THR A 97 22.63 17.14 -9.51
C THR A 97 21.29 16.54 -9.92
N ALA A 98 20.29 16.60 -9.02
CA ALA A 98 18.89 16.38 -9.38
C ALA A 98 18.27 17.73 -9.75
N ALA A 99 17.69 17.79 -10.95
CA ALA A 99 16.93 18.94 -11.44
C ALA A 99 15.74 19.22 -10.52
N GLY A 100 15.55 20.49 -10.17
CA GLY A 100 14.47 20.95 -9.31
C GLY A 100 13.09 20.75 -9.93
N GLY A 101 12.30 19.87 -9.32
CA GLY A 101 10.85 19.84 -9.46
C GLY A 101 10.20 20.16 -8.11
N PRO A 102 8.96 20.70 -8.10
CA PRO A 102 8.27 21.00 -6.85
C PRO A 102 8.03 19.70 -6.06
N VAL A 103 8.56 19.67 -4.84
CA VAL A 103 8.42 18.54 -3.92
C VAL A 103 7.00 18.57 -3.36
N ALA A 104 6.13 17.67 -3.83
CA ALA A 104 4.82 17.47 -3.25
C ALA A 104 4.97 16.81 -1.87
N THR A 105 4.61 17.52 -0.81
CA THR A 105 4.51 16.98 0.55
C THR A 105 3.30 16.05 0.63
N LEU A 106 3.55 14.73 0.63
CA LEU A 106 2.50 13.74 0.86
C LEU A 106 2.31 13.58 2.37
N THR A 107 1.20 14.09 2.90
CA THR A 107 0.82 13.89 4.30
C THR A 107 -0.03 12.62 4.38
N LEU A 108 0.50 11.55 4.98
CA LEU A 108 -0.29 10.38 5.35
C LEU A 108 -1.17 10.77 6.53
N VAL A 109 -2.44 11.09 6.24
CA VAL A 109 -3.48 11.20 7.25
C VAL A 109 -3.77 9.79 7.74
N ARG A 110 -3.32 9.47 8.95
CA ARG A 110 -3.81 8.31 9.68
C ARG A 110 -5.17 8.71 10.24
N ASP A 111 -6.23 8.21 9.61
CA ASP A 111 -7.56 8.26 10.18
C ASP A 111 -7.57 7.28 11.37
N ASP A 112 -7.17 7.78 12.54
CA ASP A 112 -7.44 7.15 13.82
C ASP A 112 -8.69 7.83 14.37
N GLY A 113 -9.81 7.57 13.71
CA GLY A 113 -11.12 7.93 14.25
C GLY A 113 -11.34 7.10 15.52
N PRO A 114 -11.66 7.69 16.68
CA PRO A 114 -12.05 6.89 17.83
C PRO A 114 -13.33 6.15 17.45
N ASP A 115 -13.33 4.83 17.67
CA ASP A 115 -14.54 4.03 17.72
C ASP A 115 -15.49 4.68 18.73
N THR A 116 -16.41 5.51 18.25
CA THR A 116 -17.54 5.96 19.05
C THR A 116 -18.41 4.73 19.26
N LEU A 117 -18.20 4.13 20.42
CA LEU A 117 -19.00 3.11 21.05
C LEU A 117 -20.46 3.60 21.04
N PHE A 118 -21.22 3.16 20.03
CA PHE A 118 -22.67 3.28 20.01
C PHE A 118 -23.22 2.27 21.02
N GLU A 119 -23.16 2.63 22.30
CA GLU A 119 -24.01 2.01 23.31
C GLU A 119 -25.45 2.49 23.01
N GLN A 120 -26.21 1.63 22.34
CA GLN A 120 -27.66 1.79 22.25
C GLN A 120 -28.24 1.66 23.66
N GLU A 121 -28.56 2.82 24.24
CA GLU A 121 -29.42 2.97 25.39
C GLU A 121 -30.73 2.21 25.17
N HIS A 122 -30.91 1.14 25.94
CA HIS A 122 -32.14 0.37 26.01
C HIS A 122 -32.95 0.93 27.19
N ARG A 123 -33.92 1.81 26.91
CA ARG A 123 -35.09 1.99 27.77
C ARG A 123 -36.30 2.50 27.02
#